data_AF-A0A430USP9-F1
#
_entry.id   AF-A0A430USP9-F1
#
_cell.length_a   1.000
_cell.length_b   1.000
_cell.length_c   1.000
_cell.angle_alpha   90.00
_cell.angle_beta   90.00
_cell.angle_gamma   90.00
#
_symmetry.space_group_name_H-M   'P 1'
#
loop_
_entity.id
_entity.type
_entity.pdbx_description
1 polymer ?
#
loop_
_entity_poly.entity_id
_entity_poly.type
_entity_poly.pdbx_seq_one_letter_code
_entity_poly.pdbx_strand_id
1 'polypeptide(L)'
;MERKGIALVLALATVLVVSGLGSLLFLRTLGEIRHSGQDQAIVQALMLARGAANAGGTFLATKAREMVDSLVRQTASTTHCWAYGGGDCTGLPDPIGLASALASLAQSLQSQVDGAICNQNLSPRDLSARVSLRVHFTPRACGQDLPPSVRLPPGRFVEGSPRLGTGSGASQTYALPFVMVAEASFGPYRRNLVLQGEYRFTVGRSSFARYALFTHIHTLPNRTEVWFTDRTLFDGPVHTNAHFRFFRRPWFGGEVTSAGCTSPGDTGCTGQTNPGAHFYGAGFVGVNAMRPNPGQPSVSNRYGTHAPQFTAGVDWQATFIPLPQNSQDQERAARQGGLYYDDDVQGVLLYRKCFDGNQEVHCPVTLPPGSTLVKYQYIEVTLCQNPRCTQTRTEVYRYGRDGWLYQQQGGGFVPVVRNGAQVRFNGVIFATGRIHSLQGPQRTNARDPATAPPALAEFAQITVAARATIRITGDLKYENPPCQGVPTRNPDGSVTPARCENLSAENVLGVYSQEGDVLISQNAPRDLQLHGSLMSSRGVVQVENYDSIPEKGSVFLLGGIIQRFYGAFGTFDPNTGQNGTGYGRAFTYDRRFLQGLAPPFFPTTGQDRVQSVSVFSYGQREQVY
;
A
#
# COMPACT_ATOMS: atom_id res chain seq x y z
N MET A 1 45.35 -80.86 49.79
CA MET A 1 45.38 -79.93 48.63
C MET A 1 44.07 -79.13 48.49
N GLU A 2 43.36 -78.85 49.60
CA GLU A 2 42.01 -78.26 49.59
C GLU A 2 41.96 -76.74 49.31
N ARG A 3 43.08 -76.01 49.46
CA ARG A 3 43.12 -74.55 49.22
C ARG A 3 43.11 -74.14 47.74
N LYS A 4 43.46 -75.04 46.80
CA LYS A 4 43.45 -74.74 45.35
C LYS A 4 42.05 -74.86 44.72
N GLY A 5 41.18 -75.72 45.27
CA GLY A 5 39.80 -75.88 44.78
C GLY A 5 38.90 -74.69 45.12
N ILE A 6 39.03 -74.13 46.33
CA ILE A 6 38.22 -72.99 46.79
C ILE A 6 38.55 -71.71 46.00
N ALA A 7 39.83 -71.47 45.68
CA ALA A 7 40.24 -70.31 44.88
C ALA A 7 39.73 -70.39 43.43
N LEU A 8 39.72 -71.58 42.82
CA LEU A 8 39.19 -71.78 41.47
C LEU A 8 37.67 -71.58 41.43
N VAL A 9 36.94 -72.10 42.43
CA VAL A 9 35.48 -71.93 42.53
C VAL A 9 35.11 -70.47 42.79
N LEU A 10 35.84 -69.76 43.64
CA LEU A 10 35.65 -68.32 43.87
C LEU A 10 35.98 -67.50 42.62
N ALA A 11 37.03 -67.85 41.87
CA ALA A 11 37.37 -67.19 40.61
C ALA A 11 36.30 -67.43 39.53
N LEU A 12 35.80 -68.66 39.40
CA LEU A 12 34.71 -68.98 38.48
C LEU A 12 33.40 -68.29 38.88
N ALA A 13 33.06 -68.28 40.17
CA ALA A 13 31.86 -67.59 40.67
C ALA A 13 31.95 -66.08 40.44
N THR A 14 33.12 -65.45 40.67
CA THR A 14 33.31 -64.02 40.40
C THR A 14 33.27 -63.71 38.90
N VAL A 15 33.87 -64.54 38.04
CA VAL A 15 33.76 -64.38 36.58
C VAL A 15 32.32 -64.51 36.10
N LEU A 16 31.54 -65.43 36.68
CA LEU A 16 30.13 -65.64 36.31
C LEU A 16 29.26 -64.46 36.76
N VAL A 17 29.48 -63.94 37.98
CA VAL A 17 28.81 -62.75 38.50
C VAL A 17 29.17 -61.50 37.69
N VAL A 18 30.47 -61.29 37.39
CA VAL A 18 30.93 -60.15 36.59
C VAL A 18 30.43 -60.23 35.15
N SER A 19 30.40 -61.42 34.54
CA SER A 19 29.83 -61.61 33.20
C SER A 19 28.31 -61.42 33.19
N GLY A 20 27.61 -61.85 34.24
CA GLY A 20 26.17 -61.61 34.42
C GLY A 20 25.84 -60.13 34.58
N LEU A 21 26.59 -59.41 35.43
CA LEU A 21 26.46 -57.96 35.60
C LEU A 21 26.82 -57.20 34.32
N GLY A 22 27.90 -57.59 33.63
CA GLY A 22 28.31 -57.00 32.36
C GLY A 22 27.25 -57.17 31.27
N SER A 23 26.63 -58.35 31.19
CA SER A 23 25.55 -58.63 30.24
C SER A 23 24.29 -57.82 30.54
N LEU A 24 23.91 -57.69 31.82
CA LEU A 24 22.76 -56.88 32.24
C LEU A 24 22.97 -55.39 31.99
N LEU A 25 24.17 -54.86 32.28
CA LEU A 25 24.52 -53.48 31.99
C LEU A 25 24.52 -53.23 30.48
N PHE A 26 25.08 -54.13 29.67
CA PHE A 26 25.07 -53.99 28.21
C PHE A 26 23.66 -54.00 27.62
N LEU A 27 22.79 -54.91 28.09
CA LEU A 27 21.38 -54.96 27.66
C LEU A 27 20.61 -53.69 28.08
N ARG A 28 20.87 -53.17 29.29
CA ARG A 28 20.29 -51.91 29.76
C ARG A 28 20.77 -50.72 28.93
N THR A 29 22.06 -50.61 28.65
CA THR A 29 22.63 -49.53 27.84
C THR A 29 22.10 -49.58 26.40
N LEU A 30 21.96 -50.76 25.79
CA LEU A 30 21.32 -50.91 24.48
C LEU A 30 19.84 -50.49 24.50
N GLY A 31 19.13 -50.79 25.59
CA GLY A 31 17.76 -50.31 25.83
C GLY A 31 17.68 -48.79 25.92
N GLU A 32 18.58 -48.18 26.69
CA GLU A 32 18.67 -46.71 26.87
C GLU A 32 19.08 -45.99 25.57
N ILE A 33 20.02 -46.54 24.79
CA ILE A 33 20.41 -46.00 23.47
C ILE A 33 19.23 -46.04 22.50
N ARG A 34 18.49 -47.16 22.45
CA ARG A 34 17.28 -47.26 21.62
C ARG A 34 16.25 -46.23 22.05
N HIS A 35 15.91 -46.19 23.33
CA HIS A 35 14.93 -45.23 23.88
C HIS A 35 15.32 -43.78 23.56
N SER A 36 16.59 -43.41 23.77
CA SER A 36 17.12 -42.08 23.46
C SER A 36 17.01 -41.73 21.96
N GLY A 37 17.28 -42.69 21.07
CA GLY A 37 17.08 -42.50 19.62
C GLY A 37 15.62 -42.30 19.23
N GLN A 38 14.68 -42.99 19.90
CA GLN A 38 13.24 -42.80 19.69
C GLN A 38 12.78 -41.42 20.19
N ASP A 39 13.26 -41.01 21.37
CA ASP A 39 12.95 -39.69 21.95
C ASP A 39 13.45 -38.55 21.05
N GLN A 40 14.66 -38.68 20.49
CA GLN A 40 15.20 -37.71 19.53
C GLN A 40 14.33 -37.62 18.26
N ALA A 41 13.92 -38.76 17.70
CA ALA A 41 13.08 -38.80 16.50
C ALA A 41 11.68 -38.19 16.75
N ILE A 42 11.11 -38.42 17.93
CA ILE A 42 9.84 -37.82 18.38
C ILE A 42 9.96 -36.30 18.48
N VAL A 43 11.02 -35.81 19.14
CA VAL A 43 11.27 -34.37 19.29
C VAL A 43 11.50 -33.72 17.94
N GLN A 44 12.24 -34.37 17.03
CA GLN A 44 12.46 -33.87 15.68
C GLN A 44 11.17 -33.77 14.88
N ALA A 45 10.30 -34.78 14.92
CA ALA A 45 8.99 -34.72 14.27
C ALA A 45 8.14 -33.55 14.82
N LEU A 46 8.16 -33.32 16.14
CA LEU A 46 7.47 -32.19 16.74
C LEU A 46 8.06 -30.83 16.30
N MET A 47 9.39 -30.70 16.25
CA MET A 47 10.05 -29.48 15.80
C MET A 47 9.75 -29.18 14.33
N LEU A 48 9.69 -30.22 13.48
CA LEU A 48 9.29 -30.07 12.07
C LEU A 48 7.83 -29.62 11.94
N ALA A 49 6.91 -30.19 12.74
CA ALA A 49 5.51 -29.76 12.76
C ALA A 49 5.35 -28.30 13.23
N ARG A 50 6.13 -27.86 14.23
CA ARG A 50 6.19 -26.45 14.66
C ARG A 50 6.76 -25.54 13.57
N GLY A 51 7.81 -25.97 12.89
CA GLY A 51 8.38 -25.26 11.74
C GLY A 51 7.36 -25.04 10.62
N ALA A 52 6.58 -26.08 10.29
CA ALA A 52 5.50 -25.95 9.31
C ALA A 52 4.36 -25.03 9.77
N ALA A 53 4.00 -25.04 11.06
CA ALA A 53 3.00 -24.11 11.58
C ALA A 53 3.46 -22.64 11.49
N ASN A 54 4.74 -22.37 11.78
CA ASN A 54 5.33 -21.04 11.61
C ASN A 54 5.35 -20.61 10.14
N ALA A 55 5.74 -21.51 9.23
CA ALA A 55 5.66 -21.28 7.80
C ALA A 55 4.21 -20.99 7.34
N GLY A 56 3.23 -21.69 7.92
CA GLY A 56 1.81 -21.44 7.72
C GLY A 56 1.36 -20.06 8.19
N GLY A 57 1.88 -19.58 9.33
CA GLY A 57 1.64 -18.21 9.81
C GLY A 57 2.16 -17.16 8.82
N THR A 58 3.38 -17.33 8.32
CA THR A 58 3.96 -16.45 7.28
C THR A 58 3.17 -16.50 5.98
N PHE A 59 2.76 -17.69 5.54
CA PHE A 59 1.90 -17.88 4.37
C PHE A 59 0.58 -17.11 4.51
N LEU A 60 -0.07 -17.20 5.68
CA LEU A 60 -1.30 -16.45 5.97
C LEU A 60 -1.09 -14.94 5.91
N ALA A 61 0.01 -14.44 6.48
CA ALA A 61 0.33 -13.01 6.50
C ALA A 61 0.70 -12.43 5.11
N THR A 62 1.17 -13.28 4.18
CA THR A 62 1.71 -12.85 2.88
C THR A 62 0.88 -13.37 1.70
N LYS A 63 1.02 -14.64 1.33
CA LYS A 63 0.39 -15.18 0.14
C LYS A 63 -1.13 -15.27 0.26
N ALA A 64 -1.65 -15.64 1.44
CA ALA A 64 -3.10 -15.64 1.65
C ALA A 64 -3.68 -14.22 1.63
N ARG A 65 -2.92 -13.20 2.04
CA ARG A 65 -3.33 -11.79 1.88
C ARG A 65 -3.57 -11.45 0.41
N GLU A 66 -2.65 -11.84 -0.48
CA GLU A 66 -2.80 -11.61 -1.93
C GLU A 66 -4.05 -12.31 -2.48
N MET A 67 -4.30 -13.55 -2.05
CA MET A 67 -5.50 -14.32 -2.43
C MET A 67 -6.78 -13.64 -1.95
N VAL A 68 -6.83 -13.25 -0.67
CA VAL A 68 -8.00 -12.55 -0.10
C VAL A 68 -8.19 -11.19 -0.76
N ASP A 69 -7.12 -10.43 -1.05
CA ASP A 69 -7.23 -9.15 -1.77
C ASP A 69 -7.85 -9.34 -3.16
N SER A 70 -7.39 -10.35 -3.91
CA SER A 70 -7.96 -10.70 -5.22
C SER A 70 -9.45 -11.05 -5.12
N LEU A 71 -9.84 -11.85 -4.13
CA LEU A 71 -11.24 -12.24 -3.92
C LEU A 71 -12.11 -11.09 -3.44
N VAL A 72 -11.59 -10.24 -2.54
CA VAL A 72 -12.30 -9.05 -2.04
C VAL A 72 -12.64 -8.09 -3.17
N ARG A 73 -11.72 -7.87 -4.12
CA ARG A 73 -11.99 -7.04 -5.29
C ARG A 73 -13.15 -7.57 -6.15
N GLN A 74 -13.40 -8.87 -6.14
CA GLN A 74 -14.44 -9.52 -6.94
C GLN A 74 -15.78 -9.63 -6.21
N THR A 75 -15.75 -9.78 -4.88
CA THR A 75 -16.92 -10.19 -4.10
C THR A 75 -17.44 -9.11 -3.16
N ALA A 76 -16.62 -8.13 -2.78
CA ALA A 76 -17.06 -7.05 -1.91
C ALA A 76 -17.98 -6.08 -2.66
N SER A 77 -19.02 -5.60 -1.97
CA SER A 77 -19.95 -4.66 -2.56
C SER A 77 -19.28 -3.31 -2.83
N THR A 78 -19.33 -2.88 -4.09
CA THR A 78 -18.83 -1.57 -4.52
C THR A 78 -19.85 -0.44 -4.29
N THR A 79 -21.14 -0.78 -4.21
CA THR A 79 -22.26 0.18 -4.13
C THR A 79 -22.87 0.29 -2.73
N HIS A 80 -22.80 -0.76 -1.91
CA HIS A 80 -23.38 -0.76 -0.57
C HIS A 80 -22.45 -0.12 0.47
N CYS A 81 -23.02 0.37 1.58
CA CYS A 81 -22.26 0.93 2.70
C CYS A 81 -21.41 -0.11 3.47
N TRP A 82 -21.63 -1.41 3.27
CA TRP A 82 -20.88 -2.49 3.90
C TRP A 82 -20.28 -3.36 2.79
N ALA A 83 -18.98 -3.67 2.89
CA ALA A 83 -18.28 -4.55 1.95
C ALA A 83 -18.97 -5.91 1.85
N TYR A 84 -19.41 -6.43 3.00
CA TYR A 84 -20.15 -7.67 3.15
C TYR A 84 -21.28 -7.47 4.17
N GLY A 85 -22.40 -8.16 3.95
CA GLY A 85 -23.56 -8.14 4.85
C GLY A 85 -24.70 -7.24 4.41
N GLY A 86 -24.42 -6.04 3.89
CA GLY A 86 -25.50 -5.10 3.57
C GLY A 86 -26.16 -4.48 4.83
N GLY A 87 -27.37 -3.91 4.70
CA GLY A 87 -28.12 -3.30 5.81
C GLY A 87 -28.58 -1.85 5.54
N ASP A 88 -29.16 -1.18 6.53
CA ASP A 88 -29.70 0.18 6.38
C ASP A 88 -28.66 1.30 6.58
N CYS A 89 -27.40 0.93 6.84
CA CYS A 89 -26.28 1.84 7.08
C CYS A 89 -26.36 2.70 8.35
N THR A 90 -27.32 2.44 9.24
CA THR A 90 -27.48 3.15 10.52
C THR A 90 -26.93 2.36 11.72
N GLY A 91 -26.70 1.06 11.54
CA GLY A 91 -26.12 0.16 12.54
C GLY A 91 -25.12 -0.83 11.92
N LEU A 92 -24.87 -1.95 12.62
CA LEU A 92 -24.00 -3.04 12.15
C LEU A 92 -24.53 -3.68 10.84
N PRO A 93 -23.66 -4.35 10.05
CA PRO A 93 -24.10 -5.06 8.84
C PRO A 93 -25.11 -6.17 9.17
N ASP A 94 -26.01 -6.49 8.23
CA ASP A 94 -26.97 -7.59 8.42
C ASP A 94 -26.24 -8.93 8.67
N PRO A 95 -26.45 -9.57 9.84
CA PRO A 95 -25.68 -10.75 10.24
C PRO A 95 -25.92 -11.96 9.33
N ILE A 96 -27.12 -12.11 8.74
CA ILE A 96 -27.44 -13.27 7.88
C ILE A 96 -26.74 -13.14 6.53
N GLY A 97 -26.92 -11.99 5.87
CA GLY A 97 -26.22 -11.68 4.62
C GLY A 97 -24.70 -11.72 4.79
N LEU A 98 -24.20 -11.29 5.95
CA LEU A 98 -22.78 -11.27 6.26
C LEU A 98 -22.21 -12.68 6.35
N ALA A 99 -22.85 -13.56 7.13
CA ALA A 99 -22.41 -14.94 7.30
C ALA A 99 -22.39 -15.68 5.96
N SER A 100 -23.42 -15.48 5.13
CA SER A 100 -23.51 -16.07 3.77
C SER A 100 -22.39 -15.57 2.85
N ALA A 101 -22.15 -14.26 2.83
CA ALA A 101 -21.12 -13.67 1.99
C ALA A 101 -19.71 -14.11 2.40
N LEU A 102 -19.42 -14.13 3.70
CA LEU A 102 -18.14 -14.60 4.22
C LEU A 102 -17.94 -16.11 4.06
N ALA A 103 -19.01 -16.92 4.12
CA ALA A 103 -18.93 -18.35 3.79
C ALA A 103 -18.54 -18.58 2.32
N SER A 104 -19.11 -17.79 1.40
CA SER A 104 -18.76 -17.84 -0.02
C SER A 104 -17.31 -17.42 -0.25
N LEU A 105 -16.87 -16.33 0.39
CA LEU A 105 -15.48 -15.88 0.37
C LEU A 105 -14.52 -16.96 0.91
N ALA A 106 -14.87 -17.60 2.03
CA ALA A 106 -14.09 -18.69 2.63
C ALA A 106 -13.97 -19.89 1.70
N GLN A 107 -15.02 -20.23 0.95
CA GLN A 107 -15.00 -21.31 -0.03
C GLN A 107 -14.06 -21.01 -1.20
N SER A 108 -14.13 -19.80 -1.77
CA SER A 108 -13.20 -19.38 -2.83
C SER A 108 -11.75 -19.31 -2.33
N LEU A 109 -11.55 -18.82 -1.10
CA LEU A 109 -10.23 -18.79 -0.47
C LEU A 109 -9.68 -20.19 -0.24
N GLN A 110 -10.50 -21.13 0.24
CA GLN A 110 -10.11 -22.52 0.45
C GLN A 110 -9.56 -23.13 -0.83
N SER A 111 -10.23 -22.92 -1.96
CA SER A 111 -9.78 -23.46 -3.25
C SER A 111 -8.41 -22.92 -3.67
N GLN A 112 -8.13 -21.63 -3.45
CA GLN A 112 -6.83 -21.03 -3.80
C GLN A 112 -5.72 -21.47 -2.84
N VAL A 113 -6.03 -21.56 -1.55
CA VAL A 113 -5.10 -22.04 -0.52
C VAL A 113 -4.75 -23.50 -0.78
N ASP A 114 -5.73 -24.35 -1.08
CA ASP A 114 -5.51 -25.76 -1.35
C ASP A 114 -4.58 -25.97 -2.55
N GLY A 115 -4.80 -25.20 -3.63
CA GLY A 115 -3.93 -25.22 -4.81
C GLY A 115 -2.49 -24.80 -4.53
N ALA A 116 -2.25 -24.00 -3.47
CA ALA A 116 -0.91 -23.56 -3.09
C ALA A 116 -0.18 -24.54 -2.15
N ILE A 117 -0.89 -25.25 -1.26
CA ILE A 117 -0.25 -25.99 -0.16
C ILE A 117 -0.41 -27.51 -0.18
N CYS A 118 -1.50 -28.07 -0.72
CA CYS A 118 -1.91 -29.45 -0.41
C CYS A 118 -0.99 -30.57 -0.91
N ASN A 119 -0.17 -30.29 -1.92
CA ASN A 119 0.74 -31.27 -2.53
C ASN A 119 2.22 -30.93 -2.32
N GLN A 120 2.53 -30.07 -1.35
CA GLN A 120 3.90 -29.64 -1.06
C GLN A 120 4.46 -30.39 0.15
N ASN A 121 5.66 -30.94 0.01
CA ASN A 121 6.44 -31.44 1.15
C ASN A 121 7.35 -30.31 1.66
N LEU A 122 7.12 -29.85 2.88
CA LEU A 122 7.85 -28.74 3.50
C LEU A 122 9.12 -29.18 4.25
N SER A 123 9.52 -30.44 4.13
CA SER A 123 10.73 -30.94 4.78
C SER A 123 12.00 -30.34 4.16
N PRO A 124 13.08 -30.12 4.95
CA PRO A 124 14.40 -29.83 4.39
C PRO A 124 14.85 -30.94 3.43
N ARG A 125 15.54 -30.58 2.35
CA ARG A 125 15.89 -31.50 1.25
C ARG A 125 16.79 -32.67 1.67
N ASP A 126 17.55 -32.51 2.74
CA ASP A 126 18.53 -33.49 3.23
C ASP A 126 17.96 -34.43 4.31
N LEU A 127 16.68 -34.29 4.66
CA LEU A 127 15.99 -35.11 5.66
C LEU A 127 14.95 -36.00 5.00
N SER A 128 14.95 -37.30 5.34
CA SER A 128 13.89 -38.26 4.98
C SER A 128 12.62 -38.08 5.82
N ALA A 129 12.18 -36.83 5.97
CA ALA A 129 10.95 -36.45 6.64
C ALA A 129 9.86 -36.12 5.61
N ARG A 130 8.59 -36.27 6.01
CA ARG A 130 7.46 -35.67 5.30
C ARG A 130 6.81 -34.65 6.21
N VAL A 131 6.65 -33.44 5.71
CA VAL A 131 6.00 -32.34 6.43
C VAL A 131 4.91 -31.78 5.54
N SER A 132 3.68 -31.84 6.01
CA SER A 132 2.50 -31.33 5.31
C SER A 132 1.81 -30.26 6.15
N LEU A 133 1.22 -29.29 5.45
CA LEU A 133 0.49 -28.19 6.05
C LEU A 133 -0.87 -28.10 5.37
N ARG A 134 -1.92 -28.02 6.18
CA ARG A 134 -3.29 -27.75 5.71
C ARG A 134 -3.86 -26.59 6.48
N VAL A 135 -4.61 -25.74 5.80
CA VAL A 135 -5.32 -24.61 6.40
C VAL A 135 -6.78 -24.71 5.99
N HIS A 136 -7.64 -24.91 6.97
CA HIS A 136 -9.08 -25.01 6.80
C HIS A 136 -9.72 -23.65 7.07
N PHE A 137 -10.25 -23.03 6.03
CA PHE A 137 -11.25 -21.96 6.11
C PHE A 137 -12.67 -22.50 5.96
N THR A 138 -12.80 -23.74 5.47
CA THR A 138 -14.06 -24.49 5.38
C THR A 138 -13.90 -25.89 6.02
N PRO A 139 -14.98 -26.67 6.21
CA PRO A 139 -14.89 -27.99 6.82
C PRO A 139 -13.97 -28.99 6.12
N ARG A 140 -13.56 -28.73 4.86
CA ARG A 140 -12.70 -29.61 4.08
C ARG A 140 -11.53 -28.83 3.48
N ALA A 141 -10.31 -29.33 3.64
CA ALA A 141 -9.09 -28.77 3.05
C ALA A 141 -8.17 -29.90 2.60
N CYS A 142 -7.55 -29.77 1.44
CA CYS A 142 -6.66 -30.81 0.88
C CYS A 142 -7.32 -32.20 0.81
N GLY A 143 -8.62 -32.23 0.49
CA GLY A 143 -9.40 -33.46 0.43
C GLY A 143 -9.76 -34.09 1.78
N GLN A 144 -9.28 -33.54 2.91
CA GLN A 144 -9.53 -34.05 4.26
C GLN A 144 -10.48 -33.16 5.06
N ASP A 145 -11.28 -33.79 5.92
CA ASP A 145 -12.21 -33.09 6.82
C ASP A 145 -11.48 -32.50 8.03
N LEU A 146 -12.13 -31.55 8.70
CA LEU A 146 -11.66 -31.01 9.97
C LEU A 146 -11.39 -32.12 11.01
N PRO A 147 -10.37 -31.96 11.88
CA PRO A 147 -10.15 -32.88 12.99
C PRO A 147 -11.40 -33.05 13.87
N PRO A 148 -11.65 -34.25 14.43
CA PRO A 148 -12.77 -34.46 15.36
C PRO A 148 -12.76 -33.45 16.50
N SER A 149 -13.94 -33.02 16.97
CA SER A 149 -14.15 -31.98 18.00
C SER A 149 -13.77 -30.54 17.63
N VAL A 150 -13.25 -30.30 16.41
CA VAL A 150 -12.99 -28.96 15.91
C VAL A 150 -14.18 -28.45 15.09
N ARG A 151 -14.52 -27.18 15.26
CA ARG A 151 -15.57 -26.48 14.51
C ARG A 151 -15.03 -25.16 14.00
N LEU A 152 -15.47 -24.76 12.81
CA LEU A 152 -15.29 -23.42 12.28
C LEU A 152 -16.57 -22.63 12.52
N PRO A 153 -16.56 -21.55 13.33
CA PRO A 153 -17.72 -20.66 13.42
C PRO A 153 -17.98 -19.95 12.08
N PRO A 154 -19.11 -19.25 11.91
CA PRO A 154 -19.30 -18.37 10.76
C PRO A 154 -18.30 -17.20 10.81
N GLY A 155 -17.96 -16.68 9.63
CA GLY A 155 -17.25 -15.41 9.54
C GLY A 155 -18.07 -14.27 10.13
N ARG A 156 -17.40 -13.25 10.67
CA ARG A 156 -18.08 -12.14 11.36
C ARG A 156 -17.47 -10.78 11.05
N PHE A 157 -18.22 -9.75 11.37
CA PHE A 157 -17.75 -8.37 11.42
C PHE A 157 -17.03 -8.15 12.76
N VAL A 158 -15.92 -7.41 12.72
CA VAL A 158 -15.10 -7.11 13.90
C VAL A 158 -15.33 -5.67 14.33
N GLU A 159 -15.03 -4.73 13.42
CA GLU A 159 -15.09 -3.30 13.69
C GLU A 159 -15.08 -2.50 12.38
N GLY A 160 -15.40 -1.22 12.46
CA GLY A 160 -15.45 -0.32 11.32
C GLY A 160 -16.73 0.49 11.29
N SER A 161 -16.87 1.32 10.26
CA SER A 161 -18.05 2.18 10.07
C SER A 161 -18.76 1.86 8.75
N PRO A 162 -20.04 2.20 8.60
CA PRO A 162 -20.71 2.17 7.31
C PRO A 162 -20.11 3.22 6.37
N ARG A 163 -19.99 2.90 5.08
CA ARG A 163 -19.52 3.83 4.04
C ARG A 163 -20.66 4.75 3.64
N LEU A 164 -20.74 5.92 4.28
CA LEU A 164 -21.75 6.93 4.02
C LEU A 164 -21.26 7.93 2.94
N GLY A 165 -21.13 7.47 1.69
CA GLY A 165 -20.79 8.32 0.52
C GLY A 165 -19.78 7.73 -0.47
N THR A 166 -19.29 8.56 -1.40
CA THR A 166 -18.20 8.26 -2.36
C THR A 166 -16.85 8.75 -1.84
N GLY A 167 -16.39 8.20 -0.70
CA GLY A 167 -15.15 8.64 -0.05
C GLY A 167 -14.61 7.66 1.00
N SER A 168 -13.36 7.89 1.44
CA SER A 168 -12.42 6.96 2.09
C SER A 168 -12.58 6.74 3.62
N GLY A 169 -13.67 7.16 4.24
CA GLY A 169 -13.73 7.25 5.71
C GLY A 169 -14.07 5.99 6.51
N ALA A 170 -14.21 4.81 5.90
CA ALA A 170 -14.73 3.64 6.62
C ALA A 170 -14.04 2.33 6.22
N SER A 171 -12.91 2.05 6.88
CA SER A 171 -12.34 0.71 6.90
C SER A 171 -13.28 -0.22 7.69
N GLN A 172 -13.36 -1.46 7.25
CA GLN A 172 -14.26 -2.48 7.80
C GLN A 172 -13.47 -3.76 7.98
N THR A 173 -13.34 -4.20 9.22
CA THR A 173 -12.59 -5.40 9.56
C THR A 173 -13.55 -6.57 9.66
N TYR A 174 -13.25 -7.60 8.88
CA TYR A 174 -13.96 -8.86 8.86
C TYR A 174 -13.03 -9.98 9.32
N ALA A 175 -13.62 -11.08 9.74
CA ALA A 175 -12.93 -12.21 10.33
C ALA A 175 -13.40 -13.51 9.68
N LEU A 176 -12.44 -14.29 9.19
CA LEU A 176 -12.65 -15.69 8.82
C LEU A 176 -11.96 -16.59 9.85
N PRO A 177 -12.67 -17.52 10.48
CA PRO A 177 -12.02 -18.51 11.33
C PRO A 177 -11.21 -19.46 10.45
N PHE A 178 -10.11 -19.95 11.01
CA PHE A 178 -9.32 -20.99 10.36
C PHE A 178 -8.82 -22.04 11.35
N VAL A 179 -8.55 -23.23 10.83
CA VAL A 179 -7.87 -24.31 11.54
C VAL A 179 -6.66 -24.73 10.72
N MET A 180 -5.48 -24.59 11.27
CA MET A 180 -4.25 -25.05 10.65
C MET A 180 -3.86 -26.41 11.23
N VAL A 181 -3.58 -27.36 10.35
CA VAL A 181 -3.09 -28.69 10.71
C VAL A 181 -1.72 -28.87 10.08
N ALA A 182 -0.68 -28.82 10.91
CA ALA A 182 0.68 -29.14 10.51
C ALA A 182 1.00 -30.57 10.95
N GLU A 183 1.45 -31.39 10.03
CA GLU A 183 1.75 -32.79 10.28
C GLU A 183 3.17 -33.09 9.78
N ALA A 184 3.97 -33.70 10.66
CA ALA A 184 5.30 -34.16 10.32
C ALA A 184 5.45 -35.64 10.66
N SER A 185 6.07 -36.39 9.74
CA SER A 185 6.49 -37.76 9.96
C SER A 185 7.98 -37.93 9.69
N PHE A 186 8.68 -38.58 10.61
CA PHE A 186 10.09 -38.96 10.49
C PHE A 186 10.23 -40.44 10.85
N GLY A 187 10.52 -41.28 9.85
CA GLY A 187 10.44 -42.74 10.01
C GLY A 187 9.02 -43.19 10.43
N PRO A 188 8.86 -44.00 11.50
CA PRO A 188 7.55 -44.41 12.00
C PRO A 188 6.85 -43.36 12.87
N TYR A 189 7.54 -42.28 13.28
CA TYR A 189 7.00 -41.30 14.22
C TYR A 189 6.23 -40.23 13.48
N ARG A 190 4.99 -39.97 13.92
CA ARG A 190 4.09 -38.95 13.38
C ARG A 190 3.69 -37.98 14.49
N ARG A 191 3.72 -36.69 14.19
CA ARG A 191 3.26 -35.63 15.09
C ARG A 191 2.37 -34.65 14.35
N ASN A 192 1.22 -34.36 14.95
CA ASN A 192 0.23 -33.45 14.41
C ASN A 192 0.05 -32.27 15.35
N LEU A 193 0.05 -31.08 14.77
CA LEU A 193 -0.19 -29.83 15.45
C LEU A 193 -1.45 -29.19 14.88
N VAL A 194 -2.44 -28.99 15.73
CA VAL A 194 -3.68 -28.30 15.36
C VAL A 194 -3.68 -26.93 16.02
N LEU A 195 -3.77 -25.88 15.20
CA LEU A 195 -3.86 -24.49 15.62
C LEU A 195 -5.20 -23.92 15.16
N GLN A 196 -5.94 -23.29 16.08
CA GLN A 196 -7.19 -22.61 15.77
C GLN A 196 -7.00 -21.10 15.89
N GLY A 197 -7.57 -20.36 14.95
CA GLY A 197 -7.40 -18.93 14.91
C GLY A 197 -8.44 -18.20 14.10
N GLU A 198 -8.27 -16.88 14.04
CA GLU A 198 -9.08 -15.98 13.24
C GLU A 198 -8.16 -15.18 12.32
N TYR A 199 -8.48 -15.23 11.03
CA TYR A 199 -7.88 -14.44 9.98
C TYR A 199 -8.70 -13.16 9.82
N ARG A 200 -8.20 -12.07 10.41
CA ARG A 200 -8.83 -10.76 10.28
C ARG A 200 -8.27 -10.05 9.07
N PHE A 201 -9.15 -9.49 8.26
CA PHE A 201 -8.79 -8.68 7.11
C PHE A 201 -9.62 -7.41 7.10
N THR A 202 -8.93 -6.28 6.96
CA THR A 202 -9.55 -4.97 6.92
C THR A 202 -9.76 -4.59 5.47
N VAL A 203 -11.02 -4.44 5.08
CA VAL A 203 -11.42 -3.99 3.76
C VAL A 203 -11.69 -2.50 3.80
N GLY A 204 -11.12 -1.78 2.85
CA GLY A 204 -11.50 -0.39 2.61
C GLY A 204 -11.52 -0.10 1.13
N ARG A 205 -12.25 0.95 0.76
CA ARG A 205 -12.20 1.46 -0.60
C ARG A 205 -10.77 1.91 -0.89
N SER A 206 -10.21 1.38 -1.95
CA SER A 206 -8.89 1.73 -2.42
C SER A 206 -8.85 3.23 -2.72
N SER A 207 -7.93 3.94 -2.09
CA SER A 207 -7.68 5.35 -2.40
C SER A 207 -7.12 5.49 -3.81
N PHE A 208 -7.44 6.58 -4.50
CA PHE A 208 -6.77 6.95 -5.75
C PHE A 208 -5.27 7.18 -5.57
N ALA A 209 -4.82 7.50 -4.35
CA ALA A 209 -3.41 7.70 -4.02
C ALA A 209 -2.52 6.49 -4.36
N ARG A 210 -3.10 5.29 -4.48
CA ARG A 210 -2.36 4.08 -4.85
C ARG A 210 -1.67 4.14 -6.21
N TYR A 211 -2.09 5.02 -7.12
CA TYR A 211 -1.52 5.06 -8.46
C TYR A 211 -0.33 5.99 -8.51
N ALA A 212 0.80 5.50 -9.02
CA ALA A 212 1.91 6.35 -9.45
C ALA A 212 1.46 7.24 -10.62
N LEU A 213 0.63 6.68 -11.50
CA LEU A 213 -0.07 7.41 -12.55
C LEU A 213 -1.46 6.81 -12.80
N PHE A 214 -2.49 7.65 -12.79
CA PHE A 214 -3.83 7.33 -13.26
C PHE A 214 -4.23 8.36 -14.32
N THR A 215 -4.71 7.88 -15.48
CA THR A 215 -5.30 8.74 -16.51
C THR A 215 -6.67 8.24 -16.95
N HIS A 216 -7.69 9.09 -16.85
CA HIS A 216 -9.01 8.74 -17.39
C HIS A 216 -9.00 8.69 -18.92
N ILE A 217 -8.36 9.68 -19.56
CA ILE A 217 -8.14 9.78 -21.00
C ILE A 217 -6.65 10.00 -21.23
N HIS A 218 -6.01 9.07 -21.94
CA HIS A 218 -4.56 9.08 -22.14
C HIS A 218 -4.13 9.96 -23.32
N THR A 219 -4.51 11.24 -23.27
CA THR A 219 -4.12 12.30 -24.22
C THR A 219 -4.02 13.63 -23.48
N LEU A 220 -3.41 14.64 -24.10
CA LEU A 220 -3.60 16.03 -23.65
C LEU A 220 -5.08 16.44 -23.81
N PRO A 221 -5.54 17.51 -23.15
CA PRO A 221 -6.90 18.05 -23.33
C PRO A 221 -7.25 18.37 -24.79
N ASN A 222 -6.27 18.81 -25.58
CA ASN A 222 -6.40 19.10 -27.01
C ASN A 222 -6.35 17.83 -27.90
N ARG A 223 -6.43 16.63 -27.30
CA ARG A 223 -6.36 15.31 -27.95
C ARG A 223 -5.01 14.95 -28.55
N THR A 224 -3.97 15.75 -28.32
CA THR A 224 -2.61 15.36 -28.70
C THR A 224 -2.22 14.08 -27.97
N GLU A 225 -1.67 13.14 -28.74
CA GLU A 225 -1.26 11.83 -28.23
C GLU A 225 -0.07 11.94 -27.29
N VAL A 226 -0.15 11.24 -26.17
CA VAL A 226 0.98 11.12 -25.23
C VAL A 226 1.64 9.78 -25.41
N TRP A 227 2.94 9.80 -25.62
CA TRP A 227 3.77 8.63 -25.80
C TRP A 227 4.66 8.42 -24.58
N PHE A 228 4.59 7.25 -23.97
CA PHE A 228 5.61 6.82 -23.02
C PHE A 228 6.89 6.44 -23.76
N THR A 229 8.01 7.01 -23.34
CA THR A 229 9.32 6.90 -24.00
C THR A 229 10.33 6.15 -23.13
N ASP A 230 11.58 5.96 -23.61
CA ASP A 230 12.68 5.37 -22.83
C ASP A 230 12.93 6.05 -21.47
N ARG A 231 12.54 7.33 -21.34
CA ARG A 231 12.67 8.15 -20.12
C ARG A 231 11.48 7.98 -19.17
N THR A 232 10.43 7.29 -19.58
CA THR A 232 9.28 7.01 -18.72
C THR A 232 9.61 5.81 -17.83
N LEU A 233 9.88 6.11 -16.56
CA LEU A 233 10.17 5.12 -15.53
C LEU A 233 9.14 5.30 -14.41
N PHE A 234 8.26 4.32 -14.22
CA PHE A 234 7.30 4.30 -13.12
C PHE A 234 7.54 3.07 -12.24
N ASP A 235 7.87 3.27 -10.98
CA ASP A 235 8.15 2.19 -10.01
C ASP A 235 6.93 1.80 -9.14
N GLY A 236 5.74 2.31 -9.49
CA GLY A 236 4.47 1.98 -8.85
C GLY A 236 3.33 1.69 -9.84
N PRO A 237 2.11 1.43 -9.35
CA PRO A 237 0.97 1.06 -10.19
C PRO A 237 0.58 2.16 -11.18
N VAL A 238 0.30 1.78 -12.42
CA VAL A 238 -0.14 2.69 -13.48
C VAL A 238 -1.46 2.22 -14.07
N HIS A 239 -2.41 3.13 -14.22
CA HIS A 239 -3.73 2.84 -14.79
C HIS A 239 -4.16 3.84 -15.85
N THR A 240 -4.85 3.34 -16.87
CA THR A 240 -5.70 4.18 -17.71
C THR A 240 -7.06 3.56 -17.96
N ASN A 241 -8.11 4.37 -18.02
CA ASN A 241 -9.39 3.91 -18.55
C ASN A 241 -9.37 3.79 -20.08
N ALA A 242 -8.43 4.46 -20.76
CA ALA A 242 -8.31 4.51 -22.21
C ALA A 242 -7.28 3.47 -22.71
N HIS A 243 -6.40 3.86 -23.64
CA HIS A 243 -5.30 3.05 -24.15
C HIS A 243 -3.97 3.76 -23.93
N PHE A 244 -2.98 3.02 -23.43
CA PHE A 244 -1.60 3.50 -23.40
C PHE A 244 -1.00 3.58 -24.79
N ARG A 245 0.01 4.44 -24.95
CA ARG A 245 0.79 4.56 -26.18
C ARG A 245 2.27 4.45 -25.85
N PHE A 246 2.97 3.55 -26.54
CA PHE A 246 4.37 3.24 -26.26
C PHE A 246 5.29 3.60 -27.43
N PHE A 247 6.39 4.25 -27.08
CA PHE A 247 7.50 4.55 -27.96
C PHE A 247 8.79 4.05 -27.29
N ARG A 248 9.58 3.27 -28.03
CA ARG A 248 10.82 2.65 -27.51
C ARG A 248 10.55 1.76 -26.30
N ARG A 249 11.33 1.86 -25.21
CA ARG A 249 11.36 0.90 -24.09
C ARG A 249 11.06 1.58 -22.74
N PRO A 250 9.87 2.17 -22.54
CA PRO A 250 9.46 2.65 -21.22
C PRO A 250 9.42 1.50 -20.21
N TRP A 251 9.59 1.81 -18.93
CA TRP A 251 9.65 0.82 -17.85
C TRP A 251 8.58 1.07 -16.77
N PHE A 252 7.93 -0.03 -16.38
CA PHE A 252 6.90 -0.07 -15.35
C PHE A 252 7.26 -1.15 -14.33
N GLY A 253 7.70 -0.72 -13.15
CA GLY A 253 8.02 -1.56 -12.00
C GLY A 253 6.80 -2.07 -11.24
N GLY A 254 5.67 -1.36 -11.30
CA GLY A 254 4.41 -1.74 -10.66
C GLY A 254 3.36 -2.28 -11.64
N GLU A 255 2.22 -2.70 -11.08
CA GLU A 255 1.06 -3.22 -11.83
C GLU A 255 0.60 -2.21 -12.90
N VAL A 256 0.51 -2.65 -14.16
CA VAL A 256 -0.05 -1.84 -15.25
C VAL A 256 -1.45 -2.33 -15.56
N THR A 257 -2.42 -1.42 -15.62
CA THR A 257 -3.82 -1.77 -15.90
C THR A 257 -4.42 -0.83 -16.93
N SER A 258 -5.23 -1.37 -17.84
CA SER A 258 -5.94 -0.63 -18.86
C SER A 258 -7.37 -1.14 -18.96
N ALA A 259 -8.36 -0.24 -18.93
CA ALA A 259 -9.74 -0.61 -19.23
C ALA A 259 -10.03 -0.70 -20.74
N GLY A 260 -9.10 -0.22 -21.58
CA GLY A 260 -9.19 -0.32 -23.03
C GLY A 260 -10.40 0.39 -23.64
N CYS A 261 -10.95 1.40 -22.95
CA CYS A 261 -12.14 2.10 -23.43
C CYS A 261 -11.78 3.08 -24.56
N THR A 262 -12.46 2.97 -25.71
CA THR A 262 -12.25 3.90 -26.83
C THR A 262 -12.85 5.29 -26.60
N SER A 263 -13.86 5.40 -25.71
CA SER A 263 -14.46 6.67 -25.32
C SER A 263 -14.84 6.68 -23.84
N PRO A 264 -13.88 7.03 -22.95
CA PRO A 264 -14.13 7.14 -21.51
C PRO A 264 -15.16 8.23 -21.19
N GLY A 265 -16.27 7.85 -20.57
CA GLY A 265 -17.27 8.78 -20.02
C GLY A 265 -17.14 8.92 -18.49
N ASP A 266 -17.93 9.78 -17.88
CA ASP A 266 -17.74 10.15 -16.47
C ASP A 266 -17.94 8.98 -15.48
N THR A 267 -18.94 8.13 -15.73
CA THR A 267 -19.32 7.01 -14.85
C THR A 267 -18.94 5.64 -15.39
N GLY A 268 -18.48 5.55 -16.64
CA GLY A 268 -18.25 4.29 -17.32
C GLY A 268 -17.68 4.46 -18.73
N CYS A 269 -17.37 3.35 -19.37
CA CYS A 269 -17.01 3.35 -20.79
C CYS A 269 -18.26 3.61 -21.64
N THR A 270 -18.26 4.69 -22.43
CA THR A 270 -19.35 4.98 -23.39
C THR A 270 -19.05 4.45 -24.79
N GLY A 271 -17.78 4.15 -25.06
CA GLY A 271 -17.32 3.49 -26.28
C GLY A 271 -17.25 1.97 -26.16
N GLN A 272 -16.38 1.38 -26.97
CA GLN A 272 -16.07 -0.04 -26.92
C GLN A 272 -14.88 -0.29 -26.00
N THR A 273 -14.90 -1.42 -25.29
CA THR A 273 -13.76 -1.92 -24.53
C THR A 273 -12.93 -2.83 -25.44
N ASN A 274 -11.81 -2.31 -25.94
CA ASN A 274 -10.90 -2.99 -26.85
C ASN A 274 -9.54 -3.19 -26.16
N PRO A 275 -9.24 -4.38 -25.61
CA PRO A 275 -7.99 -4.65 -24.92
C PRO A 275 -6.77 -4.49 -25.84
N GLY A 276 -5.83 -3.64 -25.46
CA GLY A 276 -4.60 -3.43 -26.22
C GLY A 276 -3.93 -2.08 -25.93
N ALA A 277 -2.99 -1.69 -26.79
CA ALA A 277 -2.25 -0.44 -26.69
C ALA A 277 -1.82 0.05 -28.07
N HIS A 278 -1.43 1.33 -28.16
CA HIS A 278 -0.85 1.88 -29.38
C HIS A 278 0.69 1.79 -29.35
N PHE A 279 1.28 1.48 -30.49
CA PHE A 279 2.73 1.46 -30.70
C PHE A 279 3.07 2.47 -31.79
N TYR A 280 4.10 3.28 -31.55
CA TYR A 280 4.45 4.39 -32.43
C TYR A 280 4.70 3.89 -33.86
N GLY A 281 4.12 4.53 -34.87
CA GLY A 281 4.20 4.11 -36.28
C GLY A 281 3.45 2.82 -36.67
N ALA A 282 2.99 2.01 -35.71
CA ALA A 282 2.18 0.80 -35.97
C ALA A 282 0.69 0.99 -35.64
N GLY A 283 0.34 1.99 -34.83
CA GLY A 283 -1.04 2.25 -34.42
C GLY A 283 -1.50 1.32 -33.29
N PHE A 284 -2.81 1.09 -33.20
CA PHE A 284 -3.40 0.22 -32.18
C PHE A 284 -3.08 -1.25 -32.47
N VAL A 285 -2.58 -1.96 -31.46
CA VAL A 285 -2.35 -3.40 -31.49
C VAL A 285 -3.16 -4.03 -30.37
N GLY A 286 -4.17 -4.82 -30.74
CA GLY A 286 -4.99 -5.57 -29.79
C GLY A 286 -4.21 -6.72 -29.15
N VAL A 287 -4.62 -7.16 -27.95
CA VAL A 287 -3.92 -8.21 -27.18
C VAL A 287 -3.60 -9.47 -27.99
N ASN A 288 -4.53 -9.96 -28.82
CA ASN A 288 -4.33 -11.16 -29.63
C ASN A 288 -3.24 -11.01 -30.72
N ALA A 289 -2.96 -9.77 -31.13
CA ALA A 289 -1.94 -9.43 -32.11
C ALA A 289 -0.59 -9.07 -31.46
N MET A 290 -0.52 -8.89 -30.14
CA MET A 290 0.74 -8.61 -29.44
C MET A 290 1.68 -9.83 -29.53
N ARG A 291 2.94 -9.57 -29.84
CA ARG A 291 4.00 -10.58 -29.96
C ARG A 291 5.22 -10.17 -29.12
N PRO A 292 5.98 -11.13 -28.53
CA PRO A 292 5.66 -12.56 -28.44
C PRO A 292 4.40 -12.85 -27.62
N ASN A 293 4.04 -12.00 -26.66
CA ASN A 293 2.80 -12.10 -25.89
C ASN A 293 2.37 -10.71 -25.35
N PRO A 294 1.13 -10.56 -24.83
CA PRO A 294 0.61 -9.28 -24.32
C PRO A 294 1.32 -8.73 -23.08
N GLY A 295 2.04 -9.58 -22.33
CA GLY A 295 2.81 -9.19 -21.15
C GLY A 295 4.20 -8.67 -21.46
N GLN A 296 4.69 -8.90 -22.68
CA GLN A 296 6.00 -8.45 -23.16
C GLN A 296 5.93 -8.12 -24.66
N PRO A 297 5.07 -7.17 -25.09
CA PRO A 297 4.92 -6.86 -26.50
C PRO A 297 6.18 -6.18 -27.06
N SER A 298 6.54 -6.52 -28.29
CA SER A 298 7.67 -5.93 -29.02
C SER A 298 7.28 -5.72 -30.47
N VAL A 299 7.15 -4.44 -30.86
CA VAL A 299 6.74 -4.03 -32.22
C VAL A 299 7.89 -3.28 -32.87
N SER A 300 8.42 -3.80 -33.97
CA SER A 300 9.51 -3.17 -34.73
C SER A 300 9.00 -2.59 -36.04
N ASN A 301 9.41 -1.36 -36.36
CA ASN A 301 9.13 -0.68 -37.62
C ASN A 301 10.26 0.27 -38.01
N ARG A 302 10.05 1.13 -39.02
CA ARG A 302 11.06 2.09 -39.52
C ARG A 302 11.57 3.09 -38.46
N TYR A 303 10.84 3.30 -37.37
CA TYR A 303 11.18 4.20 -36.27
C TYR A 303 11.90 3.47 -35.11
N GLY A 304 12.21 2.19 -35.30
CA GLY A 304 12.88 1.33 -34.31
C GLY A 304 11.94 0.34 -33.65
N THR A 305 12.38 -0.20 -32.51
CA THR A 305 11.62 -1.19 -31.74
C THR A 305 10.93 -0.53 -30.56
N HIS A 306 9.66 -0.85 -30.37
CA HIS A 306 8.80 -0.36 -29.30
C HIS A 306 8.40 -1.55 -28.42
N ALA A 307 9.03 -1.65 -27.26
CA ALA A 307 8.97 -2.79 -26.35
C ALA A 307 8.91 -2.30 -24.89
N PRO A 308 7.72 -1.94 -24.38
CA PRO A 308 7.55 -1.57 -22.98
C PRO A 308 7.89 -2.74 -22.03
N GLN A 309 8.40 -2.42 -20.85
CA GLN A 309 8.78 -3.40 -19.83
C GLN A 309 7.78 -3.38 -18.67
N PHE A 310 7.07 -4.50 -18.45
CA PHE A 310 6.09 -4.65 -17.36
C PHE A 310 6.61 -5.62 -16.29
N THR A 311 7.40 -5.12 -15.33
CA THR A 311 8.08 -5.97 -14.35
C THR A 311 7.11 -6.67 -13.39
N ALA A 312 6.00 -6.02 -13.02
CA ALA A 312 4.96 -6.61 -12.17
C ALA A 312 3.72 -7.10 -12.94
N GLY A 313 3.82 -7.20 -14.28
CA GLY A 313 2.73 -7.65 -15.14
C GLY A 313 1.78 -6.53 -15.58
N VAL A 314 0.90 -6.88 -16.52
CA VAL A 314 -0.08 -5.98 -17.12
C VAL A 314 -1.43 -6.67 -17.30
N ASP A 315 -2.51 -5.93 -17.02
CA ASP A 315 -3.90 -6.32 -17.28
C ASP A 315 -4.53 -5.36 -18.30
N TRP A 316 -4.84 -5.88 -19.48
CA TRP A 316 -5.46 -5.14 -20.59
C TRP A 316 -7.00 -5.15 -20.57
N GLN A 317 -7.60 -5.86 -19.60
CA GLN A 317 -9.05 -6.02 -19.43
C GLN A 317 -9.50 -5.54 -18.05
N ALA A 318 -8.75 -4.60 -17.47
CA ALA A 318 -9.04 -4.09 -16.15
C ALA A 318 -10.41 -3.39 -16.13
N THR A 319 -11.09 -3.42 -14.98
CA THR A 319 -12.35 -2.70 -14.82
C THR A 319 -12.15 -1.18 -15.00
N PHE A 320 -13.12 -0.53 -15.65
CA PHE A 320 -13.18 0.92 -15.72
C PHE A 320 -13.33 1.53 -14.33
N ILE A 321 -12.55 2.57 -14.03
CA ILE A 321 -12.55 3.25 -12.74
C ILE A 321 -13.03 4.70 -12.95
N PRO A 322 -14.29 5.04 -12.60
CA PRO A 322 -14.77 6.41 -12.73
C PRO A 322 -14.02 7.34 -11.78
N LEU A 323 -13.70 8.55 -12.26
CA LEU A 323 -13.17 9.60 -11.38
C LEU A 323 -14.30 10.15 -10.48
N PRO A 324 -13.97 10.73 -9.31
CA PRO A 324 -14.95 11.34 -8.43
C PRO A 324 -15.79 12.41 -9.13
N GLN A 325 -17.10 12.40 -8.85
CA GLN A 325 -18.06 13.31 -9.48
C GLN A 325 -18.34 14.57 -8.66
N ASN A 326 -17.87 14.61 -7.41
CA ASN A 326 -18.01 15.75 -6.51
C ASN A 326 -16.94 15.69 -5.40
N SER A 327 -16.85 16.76 -4.61
CA SER A 327 -15.96 16.90 -3.45
C SER A 327 -16.72 17.02 -2.11
N GLN A 328 -17.92 16.46 -2.02
CA GLN A 328 -18.79 16.64 -0.84
C GLN A 328 -18.17 16.05 0.43
N ASP A 329 -17.39 14.97 0.30
CA ASP A 329 -16.73 14.34 1.44
C ASP A 329 -15.62 15.22 2.01
N GLN A 330 -14.83 15.87 1.14
CA GLN A 330 -13.77 16.80 1.57
C GLN A 330 -14.39 18.07 2.16
N GLU A 331 -15.45 18.59 1.55
CA GLU A 331 -16.18 19.74 2.08
C GLU A 331 -16.76 19.44 3.48
N ARG A 332 -17.46 18.31 3.62
CA ARG A 332 -18.07 17.88 4.89
C ARG A 332 -17.00 17.66 5.96
N ALA A 333 -15.90 16.99 5.61
CA ALA A 333 -14.79 16.78 6.52
C ALA A 333 -14.17 18.11 6.99
N ALA A 334 -13.95 19.06 6.06
CA ALA A 334 -13.42 20.37 6.39
C ALA A 334 -14.32 21.13 7.38
N ARG A 335 -15.64 21.11 7.18
CA ARG A 335 -16.60 21.74 8.10
C ARG A 335 -16.63 21.08 9.48
N GLN A 336 -16.52 19.75 9.55
CA GLN A 336 -16.60 19.00 10.80
C GLN A 336 -15.34 19.12 11.67
N GLY A 337 -14.17 18.90 11.07
CA GLY A 337 -12.90 18.86 11.81
C GLY A 337 -11.68 19.36 11.05
N GLY A 338 -11.85 19.89 9.83
CA GLY A 338 -10.76 20.44 9.02
C GLY A 338 -10.82 21.96 8.94
N LEU A 339 -10.24 22.57 7.90
CA LEU A 339 -10.34 24.02 7.61
C LEU A 339 -11.20 24.22 6.37
N TYR A 340 -12.29 24.97 6.49
CA TYR A 340 -13.24 25.23 5.40
C TYR A 340 -13.21 26.70 4.99
N TYR A 341 -13.11 26.96 3.68
CA TYR A 341 -13.14 28.29 3.08
C TYR A 341 -14.20 28.33 1.98
N ASP A 342 -15.10 29.31 2.06
CA ASP A 342 -16.24 29.48 1.15
C ASP A 342 -15.93 30.32 -0.09
N ASP A 343 -14.65 30.61 -0.35
CA ASP A 343 -14.19 31.44 -1.46
C ASP A 343 -12.78 31.03 -1.92
N ASP A 344 -12.20 31.78 -2.86
CA ASP A 344 -10.81 31.67 -3.29
C ASP A 344 -9.84 31.93 -2.12
N VAL A 345 -8.84 31.06 -2.00
CA VAL A 345 -7.74 31.17 -1.03
C VAL A 345 -6.49 31.66 -1.75
N GLN A 346 -5.90 32.76 -1.28
CA GLN A 346 -4.73 33.37 -1.92
C GLN A 346 -3.45 32.56 -1.68
N GLY A 347 -3.32 31.96 -0.50
CA GLY A 347 -2.14 31.16 -0.16
C GLY A 347 -2.42 30.14 0.92
N VAL A 348 -1.82 28.96 0.79
CA VAL A 348 -1.69 27.96 1.84
C VAL A 348 -0.21 27.64 1.98
N LEU A 349 0.36 28.00 3.13
CA LEU A 349 1.73 27.71 3.51
C LEU A 349 1.74 26.63 4.60
N LEU A 350 2.32 25.48 4.30
CA LEU A 350 2.47 24.36 5.24
C LEU A 350 3.90 24.34 5.76
N TYR A 351 4.08 24.26 7.07
CA TYR A 351 5.41 24.19 7.68
C TYR A 351 5.39 23.55 9.07
N ARG A 352 6.56 23.25 9.62
CA ARG A 352 6.69 22.72 10.99
C ARG A 352 7.57 23.61 11.85
N LYS A 353 7.32 23.62 13.15
CA LYS A 353 8.18 24.26 14.16
C LYS A 353 8.31 23.36 15.39
N CYS A 354 9.42 23.50 16.09
CA CYS A 354 9.71 22.77 17.32
C CYS A 354 9.92 23.77 18.46
N PHE A 355 9.47 23.41 19.65
CA PHE A 355 9.54 24.25 20.83
C PHE A 355 10.12 23.48 22.00
N ASP A 356 11.03 24.11 22.73
CA ASP A 356 11.41 23.70 24.09
C ASP A 356 10.71 24.63 25.09
N GLY A 357 9.68 24.13 25.77
CA GLY A 357 8.74 24.98 26.48
C GLY A 357 8.10 26.02 25.56
N ASN A 358 8.42 27.30 25.77
CA ASN A 358 7.90 28.42 24.97
C ASN A 358 8.89 28.95 23.92
N GLN A 359 10.12 28.43 23.88
CA GLN A 359 11.15 28.90 22.96
C GLN A 359 11.14 28.08 21.68
N GLU A 360 11.04 28.75 20.52
CA GLU A 360 11.22 28.10 19.22
C GLU A 360 12.68 27.68 19.04
N VAL A 361 12.90 26.44 18.62
CA VAL A 361 14.22 25.85 18.42
C VAL A 361 14.34 25.18 17.06
N HIS A 362 15.57 24.83 16.67
CA HIS A 362 15.80 24.01 15.49
C HIS A 362 15.04 22.68 15.61
N CYS A 363 14.48 22.24 14.49
CA CYS A 363 13.50 21.18 14.46
C CYS A 363 14.15 19.91 13.87
N PRO A 364 14.70 19.00 14.70
CA PRO A 364 15.36 17.79 14.19
C PRO A 364 14.33 16.86 13.53
N VAL A 365 14.79 16.02 12.60
CA VAL A 365 13.93 15.06 11.88
C VAL A 365 13.28 14.09 12.87
N THR A 366 14.10 13.47 13.73
CA THR A 366 13.63 12.58 14.80
C THR A 366 13.87 13.25 16.16
N LEU A 367 12.87 13.22 17.04
CA LEU A 367 13.04 13.67 18.41
C LEU A 367 13.84 12.64 19.21
N PRO A 368 14.91 13.03 19.94
CA PRO A 368 15.64 12.11 20.81
C PRO A 368 14.71 11.47 21.86
N PRO A 369 14.92 10.19 22.24
CA PRO A 369 14.19 9.58 23.35
C PRO A 369 14.30 10.44 24.62
N GLY A 370 13.17 10.74 25.26
CA GLY A 370 13.14 11.61 26.46
C GLY A 370 13.23 13.11 26.18
N SER A 371 13.18 13.53 24.91
CA SER A 371 13.13 14.95 24.55
C SER A 371 11.86 15.64 25.08
N THR A 372 12.03 16.85 25.63
CA THR A 372 10.95 17.78 26.00
C THR A 372 10.41 18.57 24.81
N LEU A 373 11.01 18.41 23.62
CA LEU A 373 10.66 19.19 22.44
C LEU A 373 9.26 18.83 21.96
N VAL A 374 8.43 19.84 21.77
CA VAL A 374 7.12 19.69 21.17
C VAL A 374 7.18 20.14 19.71
N LYS A 375 6.83 19.22 18.82
CA LYS A 375 6.75 19.47 17.38
C LYS A 375 5.31 19.77 16.98
N TYR A 376 5.13 20.84 16.23
CA TYR A 376 3.83 21.26 15.71
C TYR A 376 3.86 21.35 14.19
N GLN A 377 2.78 20.90 13.56
CA GLN A 377 2.46 21.26 12.18
C GLN A 377 1.75 22.62 12.20
N TYR A 378 2.20 23.53 11.34
CA TYR A 378 1.59 24.82 11.09
C TYR A 378 0.91 24.87 9.72
N ILE A 379 -0.21 25.57 9.67
CA ILE A 379 -0.98 25.85 8.46
C ILE A 379 -1.26 27.35 8.46
N GLU A 380 -0.69 28.07 7.51
CA GLU A 380 -0.94 29.49 7.31
C GLU A 380 -1.78 29.69 6.05
N VAL A 381 -2.92 30.36 6.21
CA VAL A 381 -3.88 30.58 5.13
C VAL A 381 -4.08 32.07 4.89
N THR A 382 -3.75 32.51 3.69
CA THR A 382 -3.93 33.90 3.24
C THR A 382 -5.22 34.04 2.46
N LEU A 383 -6.07 34.97 2.88
CA LEU A 383 -7.39 35.24 2.30
C LEU A 383 -7.47 36.70 1.84
N CYS A 384 -8.34 36.98 0.88
CA CYS A 384 -8.69 38.36 0.55
C CYS A 384 -9.45 39.00 1.71
N GLN A 385 -9.07 40.21 2.10
CA GLN A 385 -9.78 41.00 3.10
C GLN A 385 -10.87 41.88 2.47
N ASN A 386 -10.74 42.18 1.18
CA ASN A 386 -11.71 42.98 0.42
C ASN A 386 -12.02 42.33 -0.95
N PRO A 387 -13.16 42.66 -1.60
CA PRO A 387 -13.59 42.00 -2.84
C PRO A 387 -12.63 42.13 -4.02
N ARG A 388 -11.76 43.16 -4.03
CA ARG A 388 -10.73 43.36 -5.07
C ARG A 388 -9.40 42.68 -4.74
N CYS A 389 -9.29 42.03 -3.58
CA CYS A 389 -8.09 41.39 -3.06
C CYS A 389 -6.84 42.29 -3.04
N THR A 390 -7.02 43.60 -2.85
CA THR A 390 -5.88 44.53 -2.68
C THR A 390 -5.35 44.53 -1.25
N GLN A 391 -6.10 43.96 -0.32
CA GLN A 391 -5.72 43.72 1.06
C GLN A 391 -5.91 42.24 1.35
N THR A 392 -4.97 41.65 2.09
CA THR A 392 -5.03 40.25 2.51
C THR A 392 -5.02 40.16 4.02
N ARG A 393 -5.63 39.10 4.54
CA ARG A 393 -5.52 38.70 5.94
C ARG A 393 -4.97 37.29 6.01
N THR A 394 -4.25 37.00 7.08
CA THR A 394 -3.63 35.69 7.30
C THR A 394 -4.17 35.06 8.57
N GLU A 395 -4.60 33.80 8.46
CA GLU A 395 -4.97 32.95 9.58
C GLU A 395 -3.87 31.91 9.78
N VAL A 396 -3.36 31.79 11.01
CA VAL A 396 -2.33 30.79 11.35
C VAL A 396 -2.91 29.77 12.30
N TYR A 397 -2.82 28.50 11.91
CA TYR A 397 -3.24 27.36 12.70
C TYR A 397 -2.05 26.47 13.04
N ARG A 398 -2.13 25.76 14.16
CA ARG A 398 -1.18 24.70 14.49
C ARG A 398 -1.84 23.52 15.19
N TYR A 399 -1.24 22.34 15.08
CA TYR A 399 -1.62 21.15 15.83
C TYR A 399 -0.40 20.25 16.10
N GLY A 400 -0.42 19.51 17.21
CA GLY A 400 0.61 18.55 17.57
C GLY A 400 0.26 17.13 17.14
N ARG A 401 1.05 16.14 17.59
CA ARG A 401 0.76 14.71 17.38
C ARG A 401 -0.56 14.28 18.06
N ASP A 402 -1.04 15.03 19.03
CA ASP A 402 -2.34 14.85 19.68
C ASP A 402 -3.54 15.18 18.78
N GLY A 403 -3.30 15.90 17.68
CA GLY A 403 -4.30 16.32 16.71
C GLY A 403 -5.16 17.51 17.16
N TRP A 404 -4.91 18.12 18.32
CA TRP A 404 -5.71 19.25 18.79
C TRP A 404 -5.39 20.51 17.99
N LEU A 405 -6.43 21.16 17.43
CA LEU A 405 -6.26 22.34 16.57
C LEU A 405 -6.29 23.62 17.39
N TYR A 406 -5.32 24.50 17.13
CA TYR A 406 -5.23 25.83 17.72
C TYR A 406 -5.12 26.89 16.61
N GLN A 407 -5.67 28.07 16.85
CA GLN A 407 -5.56 29.23 15.96
C GLN A 407 -4.83 30.36 16.67
N GLN A 408 -4.00 31.09 15.94
CA GLN A 408 -3.32 32.26 16.46
C GLN A 408 -4.32 33.41 16.65
N GLN A 409 -4.43 33.93 17.87
CA GLN A 409 -5.26 35.08 18.23
C GLN A 409 -4.56 35.88 19.34
N GLY A 410 -4.57 37.22 19.24
CA GLY A 410 -4.08 38.10 20.32
C GLY A 410 -2.65 37.81 20.81
N GLY A 411 -1.75 37.40 19.91
CA GLY A 411 -0.36 37.07 20.23
C GLY A 411 -0.12 35.65 20.78
N GLY A 412 -1.18 34.85 21.00
CA GLY A 412 -1.11 33.47 21.47
C GLY A 412 -1.84 32.49 20.55
N PHE A 413 -1.84 31.20 20.93
CA PHE A 413 -2.61 30.16 20.26
C PHE A 413 -3.76 29.71 21.15
N VAL A 414 -4.99 29.86 20.66
CA VAL A 414 -6.21 29.46 21.38
C VAL A 414 -6.82 28.22 20.75
N PRO A 415 -7.46 27.32 21.54
CA PRO A 415 -8.16 26.16 21.01
C PRO A 415 -9.22 26.55 19.98
N VAL A 416 -9.26 25.85 18.84
CA VAL A 416 -10.38 25.98 17.91
C VAL A 416 -11.56 25.20 18.46
N VAL A 417 -12.69 25.86 18.66
CA VAL A 417 -13.92 25.26 19.19
C VAL A 417 -15.02 25.31 18.13
N ARG A 418 -15.73 24.19 17.94
CA ARG A 418 -16.95 24.11 17.12
C ARG A 418 -18.02 23.41 17.92
N ASN A 419 -19.23 23.97 17.92
CA ASN A 419 -20.38 23.42 18.65
C ASN A 419 -20.07 23.14 20.14
N GLY A 420 -19.30 24.02 20.78
CA GLY A 420 -18.94 23.89 22.21
C GLY A 420 -17.84 22.89 22.54
N ALA A 421 -17.27 22.17 21.55
CA ALA A 421 -16.18 21.23 21.75
C ALA A 421 -14.90 21.66 21.01
N GLN A 422 -13.74 21.41 21.62
CA GLN A 422 -12.45 21.62 20.94
C GLN A 422 -12.35 20.68 19.73
N VAL A 423 -11.80 21.19 18.63
CA VAL A 423 -11.67 20.47 17.37
C VAL A 423 -10.36 19.68 17.35
N ARG A 424 -10.45 18.39 17.06
CA ARG A 424 -9.32 17.61 16.55
C ARG A 424 -9.23 17.79 15.05
N PHE A 425 -8.06 18.23 14.57
CA PHE A 425 -7.82 18.42 13.16
C PHE A 425 -7.86 17.07 12.44
N ASN A 426 -8.74 16.94 11.47
CA ASN A 426 -8.92 15.70 10.70
C ASN A 426 -8.07 15.65 9.42
N GLY A 427 -7.18 16.62 9.22
CA GLY A 427 -6.25 16.67 8.10
C GLY A 427 -6.79 17.35 6.84
N VAL A 428 -8.05 17.80 6.78
CA VAL A 428 -8.62 18.35 5.55
C VAL A 428 -8.57 19.89 5.54
N ILE A 429 -8.09 20.45 4.44
CA ILE A 429 -8.21 21.87 4.11
C ILE A 429 -9.03 21.93 2.81
N PHE A 430 -10.16 22.63 2.81
CA PHE A 430 -11.05 22.70 1.66
C PHE A 430 -11.42 24.14 1.31
N ALA A 431 -11.28 24.50 0.03
CA ALA A 431 -11.78 25.75 -0.54
C ALA A 431 -12.87 25.48 -1.60
N THR A 432 -14.00 26.19 -1.54
CA THR A 432 -14.99 26.15 -2.63
C THR A 432 -14.48 26.85 -3.89
N GLY A 433 -13.54 27.78 -3.74
CA GLY A 433 -12.87 28.49 -4.82
C GLY A 433 -11.56 27.84 -5.28
N ARG A 434 -10.67 28.67 -5.85
CA ARG A 434 -9.29 28.33 -6.22
C ARG A 434 -8.36 28.46 -5.03
N ILE A 435 -7.24 27.75 -5.08
CA ILE A 435 -6.09 27.99 -4.22
C ILE A 435 -4.97 28.56 -5.09
N HIS A 436 -4.70 29.86 -4.97
CA HIS A 436 -3.77 30.57 -5.84
C HIS A 436 -2.30 30.22 -5.61
N SER A 437 -1.96 29.79 -4.40
CA SER A 437 -0.63 29.36 -4.00
C SER A 437 -0.71 28.27 -2.93
N LEU A 438 -0.08 27.13 -3.20
CA LEU A 438 0.20 26.07 -2.23
C LEU A 438 1.70 25.83 -2.22
N GLN A 439 2.33 25.97 -1.04
CA GLN A 439 3.78 25.82 -0.90
C GLN A 439 4.19 25.44 0.53
N GLY A 440 5.41 24.95 0.65
CA GLY A 440 6.15 24.83 1.90
C GLY A 440 7.03 26.05 2.17
N PRO A 441 7.90 25.98 3.19
CA PRO A 441 8.85 27.04 3.51
C PRO A 441 9.80 27.31 2.34
N GLN A 442 10.23 28.57 2.23
CA GLN A 442 11.22 28.97 1.24
C GLN A 442 12.57 28.25 1.46
N ARG A 443 13.26 27.96 0.37
CA ARG A 443 14.65 27.47 0.39
C ARG A 443 15.54 28.50 1.06
N THR A 444 16.47 28.07 1.92
CA THR A 444 17.50 29.01 2.42
C THR A 444 18.48 29.42 1.32
N ASN A 445 18.64 28.60 0.29
CA ASN A 445 19.29 28.95 -0.97
C ASN A 445 18.36 28.65 -2.14
N ALA A 446 17.85 29.69 -2.82
CA ALA A 446 16.90 29.55 -3.93
C ALA A 446 17.38 28.62 -5.07
N ARG A 447 18.71 28.46 -5.25
CA ARG A 447 19.29 27.62 -6.30
C ARG A 447 19.53 26.17 -5.89
N ASP A 448 19.41 25.86 -4.61
CA ASP A 448 19.68 24.53 -4.04
C ASP A 448 18.41 23.89 -3.46
N PRO A 449 17.81 22.90 -4.13
CA PRO A 449 16.59 22.23 -3.66
C PRO A 449 16.78 21.44 -2.35
N ALA A 450 18.02 21.08 -1.99
CA ALA A 450 18.28 20.39 -0.72
C ALA A 450 17.94 21.27 0.49
N THR A 451 18.08 22.59 0.32
CA THR A 451 17.83 23.58 1.38
C THR A 451 16.35 23.90 1.63
N ALA A 452 15.43 23.33 0.85
CA ALA A 452 13.99 23.44 1.10
C ALA A 452 13.64 22.74 2.45
N PRO A 453 13.12 23.47 3.45
CA PRO A 453 12.66 22.86 4.69
C PRO A 453 11.39 22.02 4.48
N PRO A 454 11.08 21.06 5.36
CA PRO A 454 9.85 20.27 5.26
C PRO A 454 8.58 21.11 5.40
N ALA A 455 7.61 20.85 4.53
CA ALA A 455 6.26 21.40 4.60
C ALA A 455 5.38 20.63 5.60
N LEU A 456 5.57 19.31 5.69
CA LEU A 456 4.83 18.44 6.59
C LEU A 456 5.75 17.89 7.69
N ALA A 457 5.30 18.00 8.94
CA ALA A 457 5.87 17.32 10.08
C ALA A 457 5.72 15.79 9.96
N GLU A 458 6.55 15.01 10.63
CA GLU A 458 6.63 13.54 10.50
C GLU A 458 5.31 12.79 10.80
N PHE A 459 4.44 13.39 11.62
CA PHE A 459 3.12 12.87 11.99
C PHE A 459 1.97 13.48 11.16
N ALA A 460 2.25 14.51 10.36
CA ALA A 460 1.21 15.30 9.71
C ALA A 460 0.62 14.55 8.52
N GLN A 461 -0.69 14.34 8.56
CA GLN A 461 -1.47 13.79 7.44
C GLN A 461 -2.42 14.88 6.97
N ILE A 462 -2.28 15.36 5.73
CA ILE A 462 -3.03 16.50 5.20
C ILE A 462 -3.56 16.21 3.80
N THR A 463 -4.81 16.60 3.53
CA THR A 463 -5.36 16.75 2.19
C THR A 463 -5.76 18.21 1.97
N VAL A 464 -5.13 18.85 0.98
CA VAL A 464 -5.52 20.16 0.47
C VAL A 464 -6.42 19.95 -0.72
N ALA A 465 -7.70 20.30 -0.57
CA ALA A 465 -8.72 20.11 -1.57
C ALA A 465 -9.34 21.44 -1.99
N ALA A 466 -9.75 21.54 -3.25
CA ALA A 466 -10.47 22.69 -3.76
C ALA A 466 -11.49 22.26 -4.82
N ARG A 467 -12.60 22.99 -4.93
CA ARG A 467 -13.52 22.77 -6.05
C ARG A 467 -12.87 23.18 -7.37
N ALA A 468 -12.14 24.30 -7.37
CA ALA A 468 -11.46 24.82 -8.55
C ALA A 468 -9.94 24.53 -8.51
N THR A 469 -9.19 25.21 -9.37
CA THR A 469 -7.75 24.99 -9.56
C THR A 469 -6.93 25.22 -8.28
N ILE A 470 -5.98 24.33 -8.02
CA ILE A 470 -4.93 24.50 -7.01
C ILE A 470 -3.61 24.76 -7.73
N ARG A 471 -2.92 25.84 -7.39
CA ARG A 471 -1.61 26.16 -7.95
C ARG A 471 -0.49 25.93 -6.92
N ILE A 472 0.43 25.03 -7.24
CA ILE A 472 1.64 24.76 -6.47
C ILE A 472 2.71 25.77 -6.87
N THR A 473 3.22 26.55 -5.92
CA THR A 473 4.17 27.65 -6.18
C THR A 473 5.56 27.41 -5.61
N GLY A 474 5.75 26.38 -4.79
CA GLY A 474 7.02 26.07 -4.12
C GLY A 474 7.15 24.60 -3.74
N ASP A 475 8.26 24.27 -3.10
CA ASP A 475 8.53 22.90 -2.64
C ASP A 475 7.52 22.45 -1.58
N LEU A 476 7.17 21.17 -1.60
CA LEU A 476 6.28 20.53 -0.62
C LEU A 476 6.96 19.24 -0.17
N LYS A 477 7.83 19.33 0.85
CA LYS A 477 8.62 18.18 1.32
C LYS A 477 8.04 17.57 2.59
N TYR A 478 8.15 16.26 2.68
CA TYR A 478 7.98 15.52 3.94
C TYR A 478 9.21 15.70 4.82
N GLU A 479 8.99 15.76 6.13
CA GLU A 479 10.07 15.69 7.11
C GLU A 479 10.73 14.31 7.13
N ASN A 480 9.92 13.25 7.08
CA ASN A 480 10.36 11.87 7.11
C ASN A 480 9.91 11.12 5.83
N PRO A 481 10.65 11.24 4.71
CA PRO A 481 10.25 10.60 3.46
C PRO A 481 10.40 9.07 3.51
N PRO A 482 9.44 8.30 2.96
CA PRO A 482 9.49 6.84 2.92
C PRO A 482 10.53 6.28 1.93
N CYS A 483 10.85 7.05 0.89
CA CYS A 483 11.71 6.65 -0.20
C CYS A 483 12.78 7.71 -0.47
N GLN A 484 13.91 7.26 -1.02
CA GLN A 484 15.03 8.10 -1.43
C GLN A 484 15.46 7.77 -2.86
N GLY A 485 15.92 8.80 -3.58
CA GLY A 485 16.33 8.70 -4.97
C GLY A 485 15.16 8.58 -5.94
N VAL A 486 15.49 8.38 -7.22
CA VAL A 486 14.55 8.21 -8.33
C VAL A 486 14.91 6.98 -9.14
N PRO A 487 13.92 6.28 -9.74
CA PRO A 487 14.21 5.19 -10.66
C PRO A 487 15.15 5.65 -11.77
N THR A 488 16.21 4.88 -12.01
CA THR A 488 17.26 5.25 -12.97
C THR A 488 17.56 4.09 -13.90
N ARG A 489 17.64 4.37 -15.20
CA ARG A 489 18.07 3.38 -16.20
C ARG A 489 19.59 3.35 -16.25
N ASN A 490 20.16 2.16 -16.04
CA ASN A 490 21.58 1.90 -16.09
C ASN A 490 22.08 1.78 -17.54
N PRO A 491 23.40 1.90 -17.80
CA PRO A 491 23.96 1.78 -19.16
C PRO A 491 23.68 0.43 -19.84
N ASP A 492 23.49 -0.64 -19.07
CA ASP A 492 23.12 -1.98 -19.56
C ASP A 492 21.63 -2.12 -19.93
N GLY A 493 20.85 -1.06 -19.73
CA GLY A 493 19.41 -1.00 -20.01
C GLY A 493 18.51 -1.50 -18.86
N SER A 494 19.08 -2.07 -17.80
CA SER A 494 18.33 -2.40 -16.57
C SER A 494 17.88 -1.12 -15.85
N VAL A 495 16.85 -1.22 -15.02
CA VAL A 495 16.35 -0.09 -14.23
C VAL A 495 16.54 -0.38 -12.75
N THR A 496 17.24 0.52 -12.06
CA THR A 496 17.37 0.53 -10.61
C THR A 496 16.19 1.32 -10.03
N PRO A 497 15.26 0.71 -9.28
CA PRO A 497 14.16 1.43 -8.63
C PRO A 497 14.65 2.32 -7.49
N ALA A 498 13.79 3.23 -7.01
CA ALA A 498 14.07 4.00 -5.80
C ALA A 498 14.13 3.10 -4.55
N ARG A 499 14.88 3.53 -3.53
CA ARG A 499 15.03 2.81 -2.27
C ARG A 499 13.96 3.27 -1.28
N CYS A 500 13.09 2.35 -0.86
CA CYS A 500 11.97 2.63 0.04
C CYS A 500 12.04 1.74 1.28
N GLU A 501 12.83 2.14 2.26
CA GLU A 501 13.09 1.37 3.49
C GLU A 501 12.27 1.90 4.68
N ASN A 502 11.85 3.16 4.64
CA ASN A 502 11.17 3.84 5.74
C ASN A 502 9.64 3.78 5.60
N LEU A 503 9.12 2.55 5.52
CA LEU A 503 7.70 2.30 5.24
C LEU A 503 6.78 2.56 6.43
N SER A 504 7.33 2.76 7.64
CA SER A 504 6.59 3.13 8.85
C SER A 504 6.37 4.64 9.01
N ALA A 505 6.94 5.49 8.14
CA ALA A 505 6.69 6.93 8.18
C ALA A 505 5.19 7.23 8.07
N GLU A 506 4.71 8.26 8.77
CA GLU A 506 3.29 8.60 8.83
C GLU A 506 2.94 9.79 7.93
N ASN A 507 3.85 10.75 7.74
CA ASN A 507 3.57 11.96 6.99
C ASN A 507 3.06 11.68 5.57
N VAL A 508 1.97 12.35 5.18
CA VAL A 508 1.34 12.15 3.88
C VAL A 508 0.57 13.41 3.45
N LEU A 509 0.76 13.82 2.20
CA LEU A 509 0.06 14.93 1.57
C LEU A 509 -0.79 14.45 0.39
N GLY A 510 -2.03 14.91 0.35
CA GLY A 510 -2.91 14.85 -0.82
C GLY A 510 -3.20 16.25 -1.33
N VAL A 511 -3.19 16.43 -2.65
CA VAL A 511 -3.68 17.65 -3.31
C VAL A 511 -4.77 17.25 -4.27
N TYR A 512 -5.96 17.84 -4.14
CA TYR A 512 -7.14 17.39 -4.87
C TYR A 512 -7.96 18.56 -5.41
N SER A 513 -8.05 18.68 -6.73
CA SER A 513 -8.99 19.56 -7.42
C SER A 513 -10.15 18.77 -8.01
N GLN A 514 -11.39 19.18 -7.70
CA GLN A 514 -12.57 18.49 -8.20
C GLN A 514 -12.92 18.89 -9.64
N GLU A 515 -13.17 20.17 -9.88
CA GLU A 515 -13.60 20.70 -11.19
C GLU A 515 -12.47 21.43 -11.94
N GLY A 516 -11.34 21.72 -11.30
CA GLY A 516 -10.21 22.44 -11.89
C GLY A 516 -8.96 21.58 -12.08
N ASP A 517 -7.83 22.25 -12.25
CA ASP A 517 -6.51 21.64 -12.44
C ASP A 517 -5.68 21.63 -11.15
N VAL A 518 -4.63 20.81 -11.11
CA VAL A 518 -3.51 21.02 -10.21
C VAL A 518 -2.33 21.53 -11.04
N LEU A 519 -2.01 22.81 -10.90
CA LEU A 519 -1.03 23.48 -11.72
C LEU A 519 0.26 23.72 -10.95
N ILE A 520 1.39 23.35 -11.54
CA ILE A 520 2.70 23.80 -11.07
C ILE A 520 2.97 25.16 -11.71
N SER A 521 3.16 26.17 -10.87
CA SER A 521 3.34 27.55 -11.30
C SER A 521 4.54 27.71 -12.23
N GLN A 522 4.39 28.53 -13.27
CA GLN A 522 5.53 28.95 -14.09
C GLN A 522 6.63 29.66 -13.28
N ASN A 523 6.28 30.20 -12.10
CA ASN A 523 7.20 30.89 -11.18
C ASN A 523 7.76 29.97 -10.09
N ALA A 524 7.41 28.69 -10.06
CA ALA A 524 7.96 27.73 -9.10
C ALA A 524 9.50 27.62 -9.21
N PRO A 525 10.24 27.23 -8.18
CA PRO A 525 11.70 27.12 -8.29
C PRO A 525 12.15 26.01 -9.25
N ARG A 526 13.39 26.10 -9.75
CA ARG A 526 14.07 25.02 -10.50
C ARG A 526 14.23 23.78 -9.60
N ASP A 527 14.21 22.57 -10.18
CA ASP A 527 14.40 21.31 -9.44
C ASP A 527 13.40 21.16 -8.28
N LEU A 528 12.11 21.30 -8.60
CA LEU A 528 11.02 21.38 -7.64
C LEU A 528 10.85 20.05 -6.89
N GLN A 529 10.82 20.10 -5.55
CA GLN A 529 10.63 18.93 -4.69
C GLN A 529 9.17 18.85 -4.26
N LEU A 530 8.42 17.85 -4.74
CA LEU A 530 7.01 17.65 -4.42
C LEU A 530 6.79 16.26 -3.81
N HIS A 531 6.28 16.20 -2.59
CA HIS A 531 5.93 14.96 -1.93
C HIS A 531 4.43 14.95 -1.69
N GLY A 532 3.72 14.00 -2.28
CA GLY A 532 2.26 13.90 -2.19
C GLY A 532 1.60 13.17 -3.35
N SER A 533 0.34 12.82 -3.16
CA SER A 533 -0.54 12.37 -4.25
C SER A 533 -1.32 13.57 -4.80
N LEU A 534 -1.16 13.85 -6.09
CA LEU A 534 -1.79 14.98 -6.78
C LEU A 534 -2.93 14.47 -7.65
N MET A 535 -4.11 15.08 -7.51
CA MET A 535 -5.32 14.63 -8.19
C MET A 535 -6.15 15.77 -8.77
N SER A 536 -6.56 15.63 -10.03
CA SER A 536 -7.62 16.43 -10.66
C SER A 536 -8.68 15.51 -11.27
N SER A 537 -9.96 15.66 -10.89
CA SER A 537 -11.04 14.78 -11.39
C SER A 537 -11.58 15.20 -12.77
N ARG A 538 -11.48 16.49 -13.09
CA ARG A 538 -12.01 17.06 -14.35
C ARG A 538 -10.94 17.62 -15.27
N GLY A 539 -9.76 17.90 -14.76
CA GLY A 539 -8.68 18.57 -15.46
C GLY A 539 -7.39 17.74 -15.52
N VAL A 540 -6.27 18.44 -15.34
CA VAL A 540 -4.91 17.91 -15.47
C VAL A 540 -4.06 18.21 -14.25
N VAL A 541 -2.99 17.42 -14.07
CA VAL A 541 -1.85 17.82 -13.24
C VAL A 541 -0.71 18.20 -14.19
N GLN A 542 -0.40 19.50 -14.32
CA GLN A 542 0.53 20.00 -15.34
C GLN A 542 1.36 21.19 -14.86
N VAL A 543 2.40 21.54 -15.61
CA VAL A 543 3.15 22.79 -15.46
C VAL A 543 2.49 23.88 -16.30
N GLU A 544 2.29 25.07 -15.73
CA GLU A 544 1.80 26.23 -16.49
C GLU A 544 2.81 26.61 -17.58
N ASN A 545 2.31 26.83 -18.80
CA ASN A 545 3.14 27.27 -19.93
C ASN A 545 4.35 26.36 -20.18
N TYR A 546 4.18 25.05 -19.97
CA TYR A 546 5.24 24.04 -20.01
C TYR A 546 6.10 24.06 -21.29
N ASP A 547 5.54 24.55 -22.40
CA ASP A 547 6.16 24.59 -23.72
C ASP A 547 6.87 25.91 -24.03
N SER A 548 6.67 26.95 -23.22
CA SER A 548 7.15 28.32 -23.48
C SER A 548 8.01 28.90 -22.36
N ILE A 549 7.98 28.34 -21.15
CA ILE A 549 8.89 28.73 -20.07
C ILE A 549 10.29 28.11 -20.28
N PRO A 550 11.36 28.75 -19.77
CA PRO A 550 12.71 28.17 -19.82
C PRO A 550 12.79 26.77 -19.21
N GLU A 551 13.84 26.02 -19.55
CA GLU A 551 14.17 24.75 -18.87
C GLU A 551 14.42 25.02 -17.38
N LYS A 552 13.75 24.25 -16.50
CA LYS A 552 13.76 24.42 -15.04
C LYS A 552 14.15 23.14 -14.31
N GLY A 553 15.01 22.32 -14.90
CA GLY A 553 15.43 21.05 -14.35
C GLY A 553 14.27 20.06 -14.30
N SER A 554 14.11 19.34 -13.20
CA SER A 554 13.05 18.32 -13.05
C SER A 554 12.10 18.58 -11.90
N VAL A 555 10.85 18.10 -12.02
CA VAL A 555 10.00 17.91 -10.85
C VAL A 555 10.32 16.55 -10.23
N PHE A 556 10.77 16.59 -8.98
CA PHE A 556 11.03 15.42 -8.15
C PHE A 556 9.78 15.11 -7.35
N LEU A 557 8.95 14.19 -7.87
CA LEU A 557 7.70 13.81 -7.24
C LEU A 557 7.88 12.53 -6.43
N LEU A 558 7.65 12.58 -5.12
CA LEU A 558 7.45 11.40 -4.27
C LEU A 558 5.95 11.20 -4.01
N GLY A 559 5.32 10.27 -4.73
CA GLY A 559 3.89 10.00 -4.61
C GLY A 559 3.26 9.53 -5.91
N GLY A 560 2.26 10.27 -6.41
CA GLY A 560 1.52 9.85 -7.61
C GLY A 560 0.66 10.95 -8.22
N ILE A 561 0.27 10.76 -9.50
CA ILE A 561 -0.54 11.69 -10.26
C ILE A 561 -1.83 11.01 -10.74
N ILE A 562 -2.98 11.61 -10.45
CA ILE A 562 -4.30 11.16 -10.86
C ILE A 562 -4.99 12.28 -11.62
N GLN A 563 -5.40 12.03 -12.86
CA GLN A 563 -5.87 13.11 -13.73
C GLN A 563 -6.88 12.63 -14.75
N ARG A 564 -7.76 13.54 -15.20
CA ARG A 564 -8.70 13.24 -16.28
C ARG A 564 -7.96 13.13 -17.61
N PHE A 565 -7.25 14.18 -17.97
CA PHE A 565 -6.36 14.19 -19.14
C PHE A 565 -4.92 14.11 -18.68
N TYR A 566 -4.03 13.70 -19.57
CA TYR A 566 -2.61 13.70 -19.28
C TYR A 566 -2.05 15.14 -19.32
N GLY A 567 -1.54 15.63 -18.18
CA GLY A 567 -0.88 16.93 -18.08
C GLY A 567 0.61 16.90 -18.46
N ALA A 568 1.06 17.94 -19.16
CA ALA A 568 2.43 18.09 -19.62
C ALA A 568 3.29 18.87 -18.60
N PHE A 569 4.56 18.51 -18.51
CA PHE A 569 5.52 19.14 -17.57
C PHE A 569 6.58 19.97 -18.30
N GLY A 570 6.94 19.57 -19.52
CA GLY A 570 7.95 20.22 -20.33
C GLY A 570 8.04 19.58 -21.70
N THR A 571 8.85 20.18 -22.58
CA THR A 571 9.21 19.59 -23.87
C THR A 571 10.59 18.96 -23.80
N PHE A 572 10.90 18.10 -24.77
CA PHE A 572 12.23 17.48 -24.87
C PHE A 572 12.60 17.29 -26.35
N ASP A 573 13.91 17.28 -26.62
CA ASP A 573 14.46 16.90 -27.91
C ASP A 573 14.21 15.38 -28.12
N PRO A 574 13.51 14.95 -29.17
CA PRO A 574 13.16 13.53 -29.35
C PRO A 574 14.36 12.63 -29.70
N ASN A 575 15.48 13.19 -30.17
CA ASN A 575 16.69 12.47 -30.55
C ASN A 575 17.67 12.33 -29.38
N THR A 576 17.86 13.37 -28.59
CA THR A 576 18.79 13.38 -27.43
C THR A 576 18.07 13.11 -26.10
N GLY A 577 16.76 13.33 -26.08
CA GLY A 577 15.90 13.30 -24.90
C GLY A 577 16.16 14.44 -23.91
N GLN A 578 17.04 15.39 -24.22
CA GLN A 578 17.32 16.53 -23.34
C GLN A 578 16.07 17.41 -23.21
N ASN A 579 15.82 17.93 -22.00
CA ASN A 579 14.70 18.85 -21.76
C ASN A 579 14.91 20.13 -22.58
N GLY A 580 13.85 20.64 -23.20
CA GLY A 580 13.86 21.89 -23.98
C GLY A 580 13.24 23.06 -23.23
N THR A 581 12.02 22.88 -22.72
CA THR A 581 11.25 23.88 -21.98
C THR A 581 10.52 23.23 -20.80
N GLY A 582 10.14 24.02 -19.80
CA GLY A 582 9.43 23.52 -18.63
C GLY A 582 10.30 22.63 -17.74
N TYR A 583 9.71 21.55 -17.23
CA TYR A 583 10.37 20.60 -16.33
C TYR A 583 10.44 19.19 -16.93
N GLY A 584 11.56 18.52 -16.69
CA GLY A 584 11.66 17.07 -16.73
C GLY A 584 10.87 16.39 -15.61
N ARG A 585 10.79 15.06 -15.66
CA ARG A 585 10.04 14.24 -14.71
C ARG A 585 10.96 13.26 -14.01
N ALA A 586 11.02 13.34 -12.69
CA ALA A 586 11.80 12.44 -11.84
C ALA A 586 10.88 11.92 -10.74
N PHE A 587 10.12 10.87 -11.03
CA PHE A 587 9.01 10.41 -10.19
C PHE A 587 9.37 9.14 -9.44
N THR A 588 9.10 9.15 -8.15
CA THR A 588 9.28 8.04 -7.21
C THR A 588 7.95 7.72 -6.58
N TYR A 589 7.55 6.46 -6.64
CA TYR A 589 6.30 6.02 -6.05
C TYR A 589 6.40 5.83 -4.54
N ASP A 590 5.43 6.37 -3.79
CA ASP A 590 5.30 6.11 -2.37
C ASP A 590 4.67 4.73 -2.13
N ARG A 591 5.52 3.73 -1.82
CA ARG A 591 5.10 2.34 -1.63
C ARG A 591 4.10 2.14 -0.49
N ARG A 592 3.99 3.08 0.46
CA ARG A 592 3.01 2.99 1.55
C ARG A 592 1.58 3.03 1.02
N PHE A 593 1.35 3.63 -0.15
CA PHE A 593 0.01 3.67 -0.75
C PHE A 593 -0.50 2.28 -1.18
N LEU A 594 0.39 1.33 -1.51
CA LEU A 594 0.00 -0.07 -1.71
C LEU A 594 -0.38 -0.79 -0.40
N GLN A 595 0.12 -0.29 0.74
CA GLN A 595 -0.15 -0.83 2.07
C GLN A 595 -1.42 -0.24 2.68
N GLY A 596 -2.13 0.62 1.95
CA GLY A 596 -3.38 1.23 2.39
C GLY A 596 -3.22 2.61 3.04
N LEU A 597 -1.99 3.14 3.19
CA LEU A 597 -1.82 4.56 3.57
C LEU A 597 -2.44 5.44 2.49
N ALA A 598 -3.15 6.49 2.89
CA ALA A 598 -3.68 7.49 1.99
C ALA A 598 -3.75 8.83 2.70
N PRO A 599 -3.66 9.96 1.97
CA PRO A 599 -4.01 11.24 2.54
C PRO A 599 -5.45 11.20 3.13
N PRO A 600 -5.71 11.90 4.24
CA PRO A 600 -6.99 11.82 4.93
C PRO A 600 -8.12 12.35 4.04
N PHE A 601 -9.21 11.61 3.92
CA PHE A 601 -10.34 11.94 3.03
C PHE A 601 -9.93 12.11 1.55
N PHE A 602 -8.80 11.54 1.10
CA PHE A 602 -8.49 11.54 -0.33
C PHE A 602 -9.52 10.71 -1.12
N PRO A 603 -9.83 11.06 -2.37
CA PRO A 603 -10.84 10.33 -3.13
C PRO A 603 -10.53 8.84 -3.32
N THR A 604 -11.57 8.02 -3.46
CA THR A 604 -11.44 6.55 -3.62
C THR A 604 -11.91 6.06 -4.97
N THR A 605 -11.38 4.93 -5.42
CA THR A 605 -11.68 4.31 -6.71
C THR A 605 -13.02 3.56 -6.74
N GLY A 606 -13.79 3.57 -5.66
CA GLY A 606 -15.02 2.77 -5.51
C GLY A 606 -14.79 1.24 -5.44
N GLN A 607 -13.56 0.78 -5.65
CA GLN A 607 -13.17 -0.63 -5.53
C GLN A 607 -12.66 -0.93 -4.13
N ASP A 608 -13.06 -2.07 -3.59
CA ASP A 608 -12.61 -2.55 -2.28
C ASP A 608 -11.32 -3.36 -2.36
N ARG A 609 -10.48 -3.21 -1.34
CA ARG A 609 -9.23 -3.96 -1.18
C ARG A 609 -8.94 -4.30 0.26
N VAL A 610 -8.08 -5.28 0.45
CA VAL A 610 -7.53 -5.63 1.75
C VAL A 610 -6.42 -4.63 2.10
N GLN A 611 -6.73 -3.74 3.03
CA GLN A 611 -5.79 -2.75 3.57
C GLN A 611 -4.78 -3.42 4.50
N SER A 612 -5.25 -4.26 5.42
CA SER A 612 -4.40 -4.99 6.36
C SER A 612 -4.97 -6.38 6.64
N VAL A 613 -4.09 -7.28 7.09
CA VAL A 613 -4.47 -8.59 7.62
C VAL A 613 -3.77 -8.81 8.95
N SER A 614 -4.44 -9.52 9.84
CA SER A 614 -3.87 -9.95 11.13
C SER A 614 -4.33 -11.36 11.42
N VAL A 615 -3.42 -12.18 11.93
CA VAL A 615 -3.66 -13.59 12.23
C VAL A 615 -3.61 -13.75 13.73
N PHE A 616 -4.73 -14.14 14.34
CA PHE A 616 -4.81 -14.42 15.77
C PHE A 616 -4.92 -15.92 15.98
N SER A 617 -4.09 -16.48 16.85
CA SER A 617 -4.18 -17.89 17.30
C SER A 617 -4.75 -17.92 18.71
N TYR A 618 -5.77 -18.74 18.95
CA TYR A 618 -6.44 -18.86 20.25
C TYR A 618 -6.13 -20.18 20.97
N GLY A 619 -5.41 -21.10 20.33
CA GLY A 619 -5.01 -22.36 20.95
C GLY A 619 -4.18 -23.25 20.02
N GLN A 620 -3.21 -23.96 20.62
CA GLN A 620 -2.37 -24.96 19.98
C GLN A 620 -2.53 -26.29 20.72
N ARG A 621 -2.88 -27.35 20.01
CA ARG A 621 -3.03 -28.68 20.59
C ARG A 621 -2.18 -29.68 19.80
N GLU A 622 -1.29 -30.36 20.51
CA GLU A 622 -0.55 -31.49 19.97
C GLU A 622 -1.44 -32.74 20.03
N GLN A 623 -1.49 -33.49 18.93
CA GLN A 623 -2.14 -34.80 18.88
C GLN A 623 -1.09 -35.86 18.56
N VAL A 624 -1.01 -36.84 19.44
CA VAL A 624 -0.21 -38.06 19.27
C VAL A 624 -1.12 -39.10 18.63
N TYR A 625 -0.62 -39.74 17.56
CA TYR A 625 -1.24 -40.92 16.95
C TYR A 625 -0.47 -42.18 17.35
#